data_AF-A0A444G1G3-F1
#
_entry.id   AF-A0A444G1G3-F1
#
_cell.length_a   1.000
_cell.length_b   1.000
_cell.length_c   1.000
_cell.angle_alpha   90.00
_cell.angle_beta   90.00
_cell.angle_gamma   90.00
#
_symmetry.space_group_name_H-M   'P 1'
#
loop_
_entity.id
_entity.type
_entity.pdbx_description
1 polymer ?
#
loop_
_entity_poly.entity_id
_entity_poly.type
_entity_poly.pdbx_seq_one_letter_code
_entity_poly.pdbx_strand_id
1 'polypeptide(L)'
;MEGGAGGYNPRTPEQVFGDFRGRRAGIMKALTTDVEKFYQQCDPEKENLCLYGLPNETWEVNLPAEEVPPELPEPALGINFARDGMDERDWLSLVAVHSDAWLLAVAFYFGARFGFDKESRYFNISLLPC
;
A
#
# COMPACT_ATOMS: atom_id res chain seq x y z
N MET A 1 -14.67 -19.02 11.34
CA MET A 1 -14.08 -18.70 12.66
C MET A 1 -12.58 -18.65 12.50
N GLU A 2 -12.00 -17.51 12.90
CA GLU A 2 -10.57 -17.18 13.07
C GLU A 2 -9.61 -17.49 11.91
N GLY A 3 -9.55 -16.54 10.97
CA GLY A 3 -8.36 -16.25 10.16
C GLY A 3 -7.69 -14.97 10.65
N GLY A 4 -7.46 -14.85 11.96
CA GLY A 4 -6.73 -13.72 12.52
C GLY A 4 -5.28 -13.79 12.04
N ALA A 5 -4.89 -12.85 11.19
CA ALA A 5 -3.48 -12.62 10.88
C ALA A 5 -2.73 -12.44 12.21
N GLY A 6 -1.90 -13.42 12.57
CA GLY A 6 -1.02 -13.33 13.74
C GLY A 6 -0.26 -12.02 13.68
N GLY A 7 -0.49 -11.17 14.68
CA GLY A 7 -0.23 -9.73 14.63
C GLY A 7 1.14 -9.35 14.10
N TYR A 8 1.18 -8.91 12.84
CA TYR A 8 2.34 -8.26 12.26
C TYR A 8 2.48 -6.87 12.92
N ASN A 9 3.58 -6.65 13.64
CA ASN A 9 3.73 -5.49 14.51
C ASN A 9 5.19 -4.97 14.48
N PRO A 10 5.56 -4.15 13.47
CA PRO A 10 6.93 -3.68 13.29
C PRO A 10 7.25 -2.55 14.29
N ARG A 11 7.94 -2.83 15.40
CA ARG A 11 8.10 -1.89 16.53
C ARG A 11 9.34 -0.99 16.49
N THR A 12 10.32 -1.25 15.61
CA THR A 12 11.52 -0.42 15.46
C THR A 12 11.56 0.29 14.11
N PRO A 13 12.32 1.39 13.95
CA PRO A 13 12.46 2.06 12.66
C PRO A 13 12.92 1.15 11.52
N GLU A 14 13.84 0.22 11.78
CA GLU A 14 14.32 -0.76 10.80
C GLU A 14 13.22 -1.76 10.41
N GLN A 15 12.38 -2.16 11.37
CA GLN A 15 11.25 -3.04 11.10
C GLN A 15 10.17 -2.33 10.28
N VAL A 16 9.88 -1.06 10.59
CA VAL A 16 8.95 -0.23 9.80
C VAL A 16 9.48 0.00 8.40
N PHE A 17 10.78 0.24 8.25
CA PHE A 17 11.38 0.33 6.92
C PHE A 17 11.38 -1.02 6.18
N GLY A 18 11.55 -2.14 6.89
CA GLY A 18 11.37 -3.49 6.35
C GLY A 18 9.94 -3.71 5.81
N ASP A 19 8.92 -3.33 6.58
CA ASP A 19 7.51 -3.32 6.17
C ASP A 19 7.32 -2.50 4.89
N PHE A 20 7.78 -1.25 4.90
CA PHE A 20 7.70 -0.34 3.75
C PHE A 20 8.32 -0.98 2.49
N ARG A 21 9.53 -1.54 2.60
CA ARG A 21 10.21 -2.18 1.47
C ARG A 21 9.44 -3.39 0.95
N GLY A 22 8.90 -4.21 1.85
CA GLY A 22 8.09 -5.37 1.48
C GLY A 22 6.86 -4.97 0.68
N ARG A 23 6.07 -4.03 1.22
CA ARG A 23 4.87 -3.51 0.55
C ARG A 23 5.19 -2.85 -0.78
N ARG A 24 6.26 -2.03 -0.84
CA ARG A 24 6.74 -1.40 -2.06
C ARG A 24 7.13 -2.41 -3.12
N ALA A 25 7.79 -3.51 -2.74
CA ALA A 25 8.13 -4.59 -3.66
C ALA A 25 6.88 -5.26 -4.23
N GLY A 26 5.85 -5.49 -3.42
CA GLY A 26 4.55 -5.98 -3.89
C GLY A 26 3.90 -5.05 -4.92
N ILE A 27 3.84 -3.75 -4.61
CA ILE A 27 3.27 -2.74 -5.52
C ILE A 27 4.07 -2.64 -6.83
N MET A 28 5.41 -2.61 -6.74
CA MET A 28 6.25 -2.61 -7.95
C MET A 28 5.99 -3.85 -8.82
N LYS A 29 5.82 -5.04 -8.23
CA LYS A 29 5.46 -6.24 -8.98
C LYS A 29 4.11 -6.06 -9.69
N ALA A 30 3.08 -5.56 -9.00
CA ALA A 30 1.76 -5.29 -9.57
C ALA A 30 1.83 -4.35 -10.78
N LEU A 31 2.61 -3.26 -10.68
CA LEU A 31 2.68 -2.22 -11.70
C LEU A 31 3.72 -2.50 -12.80
N THR A 32 4.46 -3.61 -12.72
CA THR A 32 5.49 -3.95 -13.72
C THR A 32 5.37 -5.41 -14.16
N THR A 33 5.89 -6.35 -13.36
CA THR A 33 5.98 -7.78 -13.71
C THR A 33 4.61 -8.41 -13.92
N ASP A 34 3.64 -8.02 -13.11
CA ASP A 34 2.28 -8.60 -13.12
C ASP A 34 1.23 -7.63 -13.70
N VAL A 35 1.66 -6.64 -14.51
CA VAL A 35 0.79 -5.53 -14.95
C VAL A 35 -0.48 -6.01 -15.66
N GLU A 36 -0.39 -7.04 -16.51
CA GLU A 36 -1.55 -7.61 -17.20
C GLU A 36 -2.55 -8.24 -16.22
N LYS A 37 -2.05 -8.97 -15.21
CA LYS A 37 -2.88 -9.58 -14.17
C LYS A 37 -3.53 -8.52 -13.28
N PHE A 38 -2.78 -7.47 -12.94
CA PHE A 38 -3.29 -6.34 -12.18
C PHE A 38 -4.39 -5.60 -12.96
N TYR A 39 -4.16 -5.32 -14.25
CA TYR A 39 -5.14 -4.67 -15.14
C TYR A 39 -6.45 -5.45 -15.22
N GLN A 40 -6.37 -6.78 -15.38
CA GLN A 40 -7.54 -7.66 -15.44
C GLN A 40 -8.34 -7.71 -14.13
N GLN A 41 -7.68 -7.59 -12.99
CA GLN A 41 -8.35 -7.58 -11.69
C GLN A 41 -9.08 -6.25 -11.40
N CYS A 42 -8.60 -5.15 -11.97
CA CYS A 42 -9.19 -3.81 -11.85
C CYS A 42 -10.41 -3.62 -12.77
N ASP A 43 -11.41 -4.47 -12.61
CA ASP A 43 -12.66 -4.44 -13.39
C ASP A 43 -13.51 -3.20 -13.05
N PRO A 44 -13.78 -2.28 -13.99
CA PRO A 44 -14.59 -1.07 -13.77
C PRO A 44 -16.05 -1.35 -13.41
N GLU A 45 -16.56 -2.54 -13.71
CA GLU A 45 -17.94 -2.94 -13.37
C GLU A 45 -18.07 -3.43 -11.93
N LYS A 46 -16.95 -3.59 -11.20
CA LYS A 46 -16.95 -3.90 -9.78
C LYS A 46 -17.06 -2.63 -8.94
N GLU A 47 -17.41 -2.82 -7.67
CA GLU A 47 -17.32 -1.77 -6.64
C GLU A 47 -15.91 -1.15 -6.57
N ASN A 48 -15.77 -0.05 -5.83
CA ASN A 48 -14.52 0.71 -5.79
C ASN A 48 -13.38 -0.13 -5.20
N LEU A 49 -12.39 -0.48 -6.03
CA LEU A 49 -11.24 -1.31 -5.63
C LEU A 49 -10.04 -0.45 -5.22
N CYS A 50 -9.19 -1.04 -4.39
CA CYS A 50 -7.91 -0.51 -3.93
C CYS A 50 -6.78 -1.49 -4.32
N LEU A 51 -5.56 -0.96 -4.50
CA LEU A 51 -4.34 -1.77 -4.59
C LEU A 51 -3.63 -1.75 -3.23
N TYR A 52 -3.37 -2.94 -2.68
CA TYR A 52 -2.62 -3.11 -1.44
C TYR A 52 -1.28 -3.79 -1.71
N GLY A 53 -0.22 -3.20 -1.14
CA GLY A 53 1.08 -3.86 -0.95
C GLY A 53 1.15 -4.54 0.42
N LEU A 54 1.61 -5.79 0.46
CA LEU A 54 1.73 -6.58 1.69
C LEU A 54 3.21 -6.73 2.12
N PRO A 55 3.49 -6.90 3.43
CA PRO A 55 4.87 -6.94 3.94
C PRO A 55 5.70 -8.13 3.44
N ASN A 56 5.04 -9.17 2.96
CA ASN A 56 5.62 -10.38 2.35
C ASN A 56 5.92 -10.22 0.85
N GLU A 57 5.97 -8.97 0.34
CA GLU A 57 6.26 -8.64 -1.05
C GLU A 57 5.24 -9.13 -2.08
N THR A 58 4.02 -9.40 -1.64
CA THR A 58 2.87 -9.67 -2.52
C THR A 58 1.96 -8.45 -2.60
N TRP A 59 1.02 -8.49 -3.54
CA TRP A 59 0.02 -7.46 -3.74
C TRP A 59 -1.36 -8.08 -3.86
N GLU A 60 -2.39 -7.30 -3.57
CA GLU A 60 -3.79 -7.68 -3.74
C GLU A 60 -4.62 -6.49 -4.25
N VAL A 61 -5.63 -6.78 -5.06
CA VAL A 61 -6.70 -5.84 -5.42
C VAL A 61 -7.95 -6.27 -4.67
N ASN A 62 -8.44 -5.40 -3.80
CA ASN A 62 -9.56 -5.73 -2.92
C ASN A 62 -10.41 -4.48 -2.60
N LEU A 63 -11.58 -4.70 -2.01
CA LEU A 63 -12.41 -3.63 -1.44
C LEU A 63 -11.70 -2.95 -0.26
N PRO A 64 -12.04 -1.68 0.06
CA PRO A 64 -11.55 -1.02 1.26
C PRO A 64 -11.94 -1.79 2.53
N ALA A 65 -11.28 -1.47 3.65
CA ALA A 65 -11.55 -2.16 4.90
C ALA A 65 -12.98 -1.86 5.39
N GLU A 66 -13.71 -2.88 5.85
CA GLU A 66 -15.06 -2.69 6.39
C GLU A 66 -15.06 -2.07 7.80
N GLU A 67 -13.94 -2.12 8.52
CA GLU A 67 -13.82 -1.60 9.88
C GLU A 67 -13.83 -0.07 9.92
N VAL A 68 -14.55 0.50 10.89
CA VAL A 68 -14.66 1.96 11.08
C VAL A 68 -14.31 2.34 12.53
N PRO A 69 -13.16 3.01 12.78
CA PRO A 69 -12.11 3.38 11.83
C PRO A 69 -11.19 2.18 11.48
N PRO A 70 -10.62 2.14 10.26
CA PRO A 70 -9.67 1.09 9.89
C PRO A 70 -8.37 1.21 10.68
N GLU A 71 -7.69 0.07 10.90
CA GLU A 71 -6.42 0.05 11.63
C GLU A 71 -5.32 0.81 10.90
N LEU A 72 -5.13 0.57 9.59
CA LEU A 72 -4.13 1.23 8.76
C LEU A 72 -4.76 2.34 7.89
N PRO A 73 -3.97 3.34 7.46
CA PRO A 73 -4.40 4.25 6.40
C PRO A 73 -4.89 3.48 5.17
N GLU A 74 -5.96 3.96 4.56
CA GLU A 74 -6.54 3.32 3.37
C GLU A 74 -5.82 3.76 2.09
N PRO A 75 -5.59 2.86 1.12
CA PRO A 75 -5.12 3.22 -0.22
C PRO A 75 -6.15 4.06 -0.98
N ALA A 76 -5.77 4.54 -2.18
CA ALA A 76 -6.71 5.22 -3.06
C ALA A 76 -7.84 4.28 -3.50
N LEU A 77 -9.06 4.74 -3.28
CA LEU A 77 -10.30 4.03 -3.58
C LEU A 77 -10.74 4.27 -5.02
N GLY A 78 -11.18 3.21 -5.70
CA GLY A 78 -11.80 3.31 -7.03
C GLY A 78 -10.79 3.40 -8.17
N ILE A 79 -9.59 2.82 -8.01
CA ILE A 79 -8.58 2.83 -9.07
C ILE A 79 -9.07 2.17 -10.37
N ASN A 80 -10.03 1.24 -10.27
CA ASN A 80 -10.66 0.56 -11.39
C ASN A 80 -11.55 1.48 -12.24
N PHE A 81 -12.14 2.54 -11.68
CA PHE A 81 -13.04 3.44 -12.42
C PHE A 81 -12.33 4.26 -13.48
N ALA A 82 -11.09 4.67 -13.20
CA ALA A 82 -10.30 5.47 -14.12
C ALA A 82 -9.62 4.64 -15.22
N ARG A 83 -9.60 3.30 -15.10
CA ARG A 83 -8.78 2.41 -15.95
C ARG A 83 -9.07 2.59 -17.44
N ASP A 84 -10.33 2.53 -17.84
CA ASP A 84 -10.74 2.60 -19.26
C ASP A 84 -10.98 4.05 -19.74
N GLY A 85 -10.82 5.02 -18.84
CA GLY A 85 -11.04 6.46 -19.12
C GLY A 85 -9.78 7.21 -19.56
N MET A 86 -8.60 6.58 -19.57
CA MET A 86 -7.33 7.19 -19.96
C MET A 86 -6.35 6.17 -20.56
N ASP A 87 -5.21 6.65 -21.04
CA ASP A 87 -4.12 5.79 -21.51
C ASP A 87 -3.60 4.89 -20.38
N GLU A 88 -3.31 3.63 -20.68
CA GLU A 88 -2.88 2.64 -19.70
C GLU A 88 -1.65 3.12 -18.91
N ARG A 89 -0.69 3.78 -19.57
CA ARG A 89 0.51 4.29 -18.89
C ARG A 89 0.18 5.42 -17.92
N ASP A 90 -0.77 6.28 -18.28
CA ASP A 90 -1.20 7.39 -17.45
C ASP A 90 -2.00 6.88 -16.24
N TRP A 91 -2.84 5.86 -16.45
CA TRP A 91 -3.52 5.15 -15.36
C TRP A 91 -2.54 4.49 -14.40
N LEU A 92 -1.55 3.74 -14.90
CA LEU A 92 -0.51 3.14 -14.08
C LEU A 92 0.30 4.19 -13.30
N SER A 93 0.57 5.34 -13.92
CA SER A 93 1.26 6.46 -13.25
C SER A 93 0.42 7.06 -12.13
N LEU A 94 -0.90 7.19 -12.34
CA LEU A 94 -1.83 7.64 -11.31
C LEU A 94 -1.86 6.65 -10.13
N VAL A 95 -1.98 5.36 -10.41
CA VAL A 95 -1.95 4.32 -9.37
C VAL A 95 -0.62 4.32 -8.62
N ALA A 96 0.51 4.53 -9.31
CA ALA A 96 1.83 4.60 -8.69
C ALA A 96 1.95 5.77 -7.71
N VAL A 97 1.55 6.98 -8.11
CA VAL A 97 1.60 8.17 -7.24
C VAL A 97 0.76 8.00 -5.98
N HIS A 98 -0.45 7.47 -6.13
CA HIS A 98 -1.32 7.18 -4.98
C HIS A 98 -0.76 6.08 -4.08
N SER A 99 -0.13 5.07 -4.68
CA SER A 99 0.52 3.97 -3.97
C SER A 99 1.73 4.45 -3.15
N ASP A 100 2.57 5.32 -3.71
CA ASP A 100 3.71 5.91 -3.00
C ASP A 100 3.24 6.75 -1.80
N ALA A 101 2.20 7.58 -1.99
CA ALA A 101 1.61 8.35 -0.90
C ALA A 101 1.06 7.44 0.21
N TRP A 102 0.39 6.35 -0.15
CA TRP A 102 -0.14 5.37 0.80
C TRP A 102 0.98 4.67 1.59
N LEU A 103 2.04 4.22 0.92
CA LEU A 103 3.19 3.58 1.58
C LEU A 103 3.84 4.51 2.62
N LEU A 104 3.99 5.80 2.28
CA LEU A 104 4.46 6.80 3.23
C LEU A 104 3.51 6.92 4.43
N ALA A 105 2.20 7.05 4.17
CA ALA A 105 1.20 7.17 5.22
C ALA A 105 1.26 5.97 6.20
N VAL A 106 1.40 4.74 5.69
CA VAL A 106 1.53 3.52 6.52
C VAL A 106 2.81 3.54 7.35
N ALA A 107 3.96 3.90 6.77
CA ALA A 107 5.23 3.98 7.49
C ALA A 107 5.19 5.01 8.63
N PHE A 108 4.60 6.18 8.39
CA PHE A 108 4.44 7.22 9.41
C PHE A 108 3.38 6.87 10.45
N TYR A 109 2.32 6.17 10.06
CA TYR A 109 1.33 5.63 10.99
C TYR A 109 2.01 4.73 12.02
N PHE A 110 2.82 3.77 11.58
CA PHE A 110 3.55 2.90 12.51
C PHE A 110 4.53 3.69 13.38
N GLY A 111 5.28 4.64 12.80
CA GLY A 111 6.16 5.50 13.59
C GLY A 111 5.42 6.29 14.69
N ALA A 112 4.21 6.75 14.41
CA ALA A 112 3.37 7.41 15.41
C ALA A 112 2.83 6.41 16.46
N ARG A 113 2.28 5.28 16.00
CA ARG A 113 1.71 4.23 16.86
C ARG A 113 2.72 3.64 17.85
N PHE A 114 3.98 3.52 17.44
CA PHE A 114 5.05 2.96 18.28
C PHE A 114 5.85 4.03 19.04
N GLY A 115 5.40 5.28 19.01
CA GLY A 115 5.99 6.35 19.83
C GLY A 115 7.41 6.72 19.42
N PHE A 116 7.73 6.69 18.11
CA PHE A 116 9.04 7.11 17.63
C PHE A 116 9.34 8.54 18.08
N ASP A 117 10.50 8.69 18.72
CA ASP A 117 11.03 9.99 19.12
C ASP A 117 11.57 10.77 17.90
N LYS A 118 12.16 11.94 18.17
CA LYS A 118 12.70 12.80 17.12
C LYS A 118 13.72 12.05 16.26
N GLU A 119 14.69 11.38 16.87
CA GLU A 119 15.78 10.68 16.16
C GLU A 119 15.26 9.51 15.34
N SER A 120 14.36 8.71 15.92
CA SER A 120 13.72 7.58 15.24
C SER A 120 12.88 8.03 14.04
N ARG A 121 12.23 9.20 14.12
CA ARG A 121 11.50 9.79 12.97
C ARG A 121 12.43 10.27 11.88
N TYR A 122 13.54 10.93 12.22
CA TYR A 122 14.56 11.32 11.23
C TYR A 122 15.17 10.10 10.55
N PHE A 123 15.49 9.06 11.32
CA PHE A 123 16.03 7.82 10.77
C PHE A 123 15.02 7.14 9.83
N ASN A 124 13.75 7.03 10.23
CA ASN A 124 12.69 6.49 9.37
C ASN A 124 12.58 7.26 8.05
N ILE A 125 12.60 8.60 8.08
CA ILE A 125 12.60 9.44 6.87
C ILE A 125 13.83 9.18 6.00
N SER A 126 15.01 9.07 6.61
CA SER A 126 16.27 8.90 5.89
C SER A 126 16.41 7.58 5.14
N LEU A 127 15.61 6.57 5.51
CA LEU A 127 15.61 5.27 4.85
C LEU A 127 14.69 5.22 3.62
N LEU A 128 13.69 6.09 3.55
CA LEU A 128 12.73 6.12 2.45
C LEU A 128 13.43 6.64 1.17
N PRO A 129 13.27 5.95 0.01
CA PRO A 129 13.88 6.39 -1.24
C PRO A 129 13.29 7.74 -1.67
N CYS A 130 14.15 8.69 -2.04
CA CYS A 130 13.77 9.90 -2.77
C CYS A 130 13.35 9.58 -4.20
#